data_AF-A0A392MRU6-F1
#
_entry.id   AF-A0A392MRU6-F1
#
_cell.length_a   1.000
_cell.length_b   1.000
_cell.length_c   1.000
_cell.angle_alpha   90.00
_cell.angle_beta   90.00
_cell.angle_gamma   90.00
#
_symmetry.space_group_name_H-M   'P 1'
#
loop_
_entity.id
_entity.type
_entity.pdbx_description
1 polymer ?
#
loop_
_entity_poly.entity_id
_entity_poly.type
_entity_poly.pdbx_seq_one_letter_code
_entity_poly.pdbx_strand_id
1 'polypeptide(L)'
;ARYQIISILIERCSDPDKRTRKFACFAIGNAAYYNDVLYEELRRSIPHLARLLQVAEEDKTKANAAGALSNLVRNSDRLCGDIVSKGAVQSLLELISDYAVSALNPSRNDSTGESPLKIALFSVAKMCAHPLCRQFIRSSPLFHVIGRLQQSPESSIAKYASVIISKVEP
;
A
#
# COMPACT_ATOMS: atom_id res chain seq x y z
N ALA A 1 -17.43 -19.52 -6.35
CA ALA A 1 -16.07 -20.04 -6.63
C ALA A 1 -15.95 -21.50 -6.20
N ARG A 2 -15.81 -22.43 -7.14
CA ARG A 2 -15.81 -23.91 -6.93
C ARG A 2 -14.83 -24.42 -5.86
N TYR A 3 -13.75 -23.67 -5.61
CA TYR A 3 -12.66 -24.09 -4.71
C TYR A 3 -12.38 -23.09 -3.57
N GLN A 4 -13.17 -22.02 -3.45
CA GLN A 4 -13.04 -21.00 -2.40
C GLN A 4 -11.62 -20.42 -2.18
N ILE A 5 -10.75 -20.51 -3.20
CA ILE A 5 -9.32 -20.17 -3.10
C ILE A 5 -9.12 -18.75 -2.57
N ILE A 6 -9.93 -17.78 -3.03
CA ILE A 6 -9.82 -16.39 -2.57
C ILE A 6 -10.10 -16.27 -1.07
N SER A 7 -11.13 -16.94 -0.56
CA SER A 7 -11.43 -16.91 0.88
C SER A 7 -10.28 -17.48 1.70
N ILE A 8 -9.73 -18.62 1.26
CA ILE A 8 -8.59 -19.27 1.90
C ILE A 8 -7.38 -18.34 1.91
N LEU A 9 -7.07 -17.68 0.78
CA LEU A 9 -5.96 -16.72 0.69
C LEU A 9 -6.14 -15.54 1.66
N ILE A 10 -7.36 -15.01 1.78
CA ILE A 10 -7.67 -13.90 2.70
C ILE A 10 -7.42 -14.32 4.15
N GLU A 11 -7.86 -15.52 4.54
CA GLU A 11 -7.61 -16.04 5.88
C GLU A 11 -6.11 -16.21 6.17
N ARG A 12 -5.33 -16.64 5.16
CA ARG A 12 -3.87 -16.81 5.28
C ARG A 12 -3.12 -15.49 5.50
N CYS A 13 -3.73 -14.32 5.30
CA CYS A 13 -3.15 -13.03 5.73
C CYS A 13 -3.07 -12.88 7.27
N SER A 14 -3.73 -13.76 8.03
CA SER A 14 -3.65 -13.79 9.50
C SER A 14 -3.04 -15.08 10.04
N ASP A 15 -2.37 -15.85 9.17
CA ASP A 15 -1.70 -17.08 9.55
C ASP A 15 -0.59 -16.85 10.59
N PRO A 16 -0.36 -17.74 11.57
CA PRO A 16 0.77 -17.60 12.50
C PRO A 16 2.13 -17.59 11.78
N ASP A 17 2.28 -18.30 10.67
CA ASP A 17 3.54 -18.34 9.91
C ASP A 17 3.73 -17.08 9.04
N LYS A 18 4.87 -16.40 9.24
CA LYS A 18 5.18 -15.14 8.54
C LYS A 18 5.30 -15.33 7.03
N ARG A 19 5.85 -16.47 6.59
CA ARG A 19 6.02 -16.76 5.15
C ARG A 19 4.67 -16.97 4.47
N THR A 20 3.74 -17.63 5.15
CA THR A 20 2.37 -17.83 4.68
C THR A 20 1.66 -16.49 4.48
N ARG A 21 1.78 -15.56 5.44
CA ARG A 21 1.23 -14.20 5.28
C ARG A 21 1.83 -13.45 4.09
N LYS A 22 3.16 -13.53 3.90
CA LYS A 22 3.85 -12.93 2.75
C LYS A 22 3.27 -13.41 1.42
N PHE A 23 3.15 -14.72 1.25
CA PHE A 23 2.69 -15.32 -0.01
C PHE A 23 1.18 -15.14 -0.22
N ALA A 24 0.38 -15.10 0.86
CA ALA A 24 -1.03 -14.73 0.79
C ALA A 24 -1.21 -13.32 0.21
N CYS A 25 -0.45 -12.33 0.71
CA CYS A 25 -0.48 -10.96 0.18
C CYS A 25 -0.08 -10.92 -1.30
N PHE A 26 0.96 -11.66 -1.68
CA PHE A 26 1.42 -11.75 -3.06
C PHE A 26 0.35 -12.34 -3.99
N ALA A 27 -0.29 -13.44 -3.58
CA ALA A 27 -1.34 -14.09 -4.36
C ALA A 27 -2.59 -13.20 -4.51
N ILE A 28 -3.00 -12.50 -3.45
CA ILE A 28 -4.10 -11.52 -3.49
C ILE A 28 -3.75 -10.38 -4.45
N GLY A 29 -2.53 -9.86 -4.39
CA GLY A 29 -2.06 -8.82 -5.30
C GLY A 29 -2.11 -9.24 -6.77
N ASN A 30 -1.72 -10.47 -7.08
CA ASN A 30 -1.80 -11.03 -8.43
C ASN A 30 -3.26 -11.24 -8.89
N ALA A 31 -4.14 -11.70 -8.00
CA ALA A 31 -5.55 -11.87 -8.30
C ALA A 31 -6.26 -10.53 -8.66
N ALA A 32 -5.78 -9.42 -8.09
CA ALA A 32 -6.30 -8.07 -8.38
C ALA A 32 -5.60 -7.36 -9.56
N TYR A 33 -4.57 -7.96 -10.18
CA TYR A 33 -3.67 -7.23 -11.06
C TYR A 33 -4.27 -6.90 -12.44
N TYR A 34 -4.87 -7.88 -13.11
CA TYR A 34 -5.21 -7.76 -14.53
C TYR A 34 -6.56 -7.09 -14.82
N ASN A 35 -7.56 -7.27 -13.96
CA ASN A 35 -8.89 -6.67 -14.10
C ASN A 35 -9.59 -6.60 -12.72
N ASP A 36 -10.84 -6.15 -12.70
CA ASP A 36 -11.64 -5.94 -11.48
C ASP A 36 -12.67 -7.05 -11.22
N VAL A 37 -12.64 -8.16 -11.98
CA VAL A 37 -13.63 -9.25 -11.88
C VAL A 37 -13.70 -9.84 -10.48
N LEU A 38 -12.56 -9.94 -9.79
CA LEU A 38 -12.44 -10.53 -8.45
C LEU A 38 -12.52 -9.50 -7.31
N TYR A 39 -12.77 -8.22 -7.60
CA TYR A 39 -12.73 -7.19 -6.56
C TYR A 39 -13.76 -7.42 -5.46
N GLU A 40 -14.94 -7.94 -5.79
CA GLU A 40 -15.96 -8.25 -4.79
C GLU A 40 -15.52 -9.33 -3.80
N GLU A 41 -14.96 -10.43 -4.30
CA GLU A 41 -14.42 -11.49 -3.46
C GLU A 41 -13.19 -11.01 -2.66
N LEU A 42 -12.36 -10.16 -3.27
CA LEU A 42 -11.15 -9.63 -2.65
C LEU A 42 -11.43 -8.48 -1.67
N ARG A 43 -12.63 -7.88 -1.65
CA ARG A 43 -12.98 -6.78 -0.73
C ARG A 43 -12.67 -7.09 0.73
N ARG A 44 -12.87 -8.35 1.13
CA ARG A 44 -12.60 -8.84 2.50
C ARG A 44 -11.11 -8.87 2.86
N SER A 45 -10.20 -8.80 1.88
CA SER A 45 -8.75 -8.75 2.13
C SER A 45 -8.28 -7.42 2.71
N ILE A 46 -8.96 -6.31 2.38
CA ILE A 46 -8.54 -4.94 2.70
C ILE A 46 -8.11 -4.74 4.16
N PRO A 47 -8.90 -5.10 5.19
CA PRO A 47 -8.51 -4.88 6.58
C PRO A 47 -7.33 -5.76 7.00
N HIS A 48 -7.19 -6.97 6.44
CA HIS A 48 -6.05 -7.84 6.72
C HIS A 48 -4.76 -7.28 6.11
N LEU A 49 -4.82 -6.76 4.87
CA LEU A 49 -3.69 -6.12 4.22
C LEU A 49 -3.26 -4.85 4.96
N ALA A 50 -4.22 -4.00 5.36
CA ALA A 50 -3.95 -2.79 6.14
C ALA A 50 -3.24 -3.11 7.46
N ARG A 51 -3.75 -4.10 8.21
CA ARG A 51 -3.14 -4.56 9.46
C ARG A 51 -1.68 -5.00 9.28
N LEU A 52 -1.36 -5.69 8.19
CA LEU A 52 0.00 -6.16 7.90
C LEU A 52 1.00 -5.05 7.64
N LEU A 53 0.56 -3.84 7.27
CA LEU A 53 1.43 -2.67 7.17
C LEU A 53 1.88 -2.17 8.56
N GLN A 54 1.00 -2.32 9.56
CA GLN A 54 1.13 -1.73 10.89
C GLN A 54 1.79 -2.66 11.91
N VAL A 55 1.58 -3.98 11.81
CA VAL A 55 2.22 -4.94 12.72
C VAL A 55 3.70 -5.18 12.39
N ALA A 56 4.43 -5.75 13.34
CA ALA A 56 5.83 -6.14 13.18
C ALA A 56 5.96 -7.30 12.16
N GLU A 57 6.19 -6.92 10.90
CA GLU A 57 6.36 -7.83 9.76
C GLU A 57 7.68 -7.58 9.05
N GLU A 58 8.14 -8.58 8.30
CA GLU A 58 9.25 -8.37 7.37
C GLU A 58 8.86 -7.38 6.28
N ASP A 59 9.84 -6.57 5.84
CA ASP A 59 9.68 -5.58 4.79
C ASP A 59 8.98 -6.15 3.55
N LYS A 60 9.35 -7.37 3.11
CA LYS A 60 8.73 -7.96 1.92
C LYS A 60 7.23 -8.23 2.09
N THR A 61 6.78 -8.59 3.29
CA THR A 61 5.34 -8.75 3.58
C THR A 61 4.62 -7.41 3.49
N LYS A 62 5.18 -6.35 4.09
CA LYS A 62 4.63 -4.99 4.02
C LYS A 62 4.57 -4.49 2.57
N ALA A 63 5.63 -4.71 1.80
CA ALA A 63 5.70 -4.40 0.38
C ALA A 63 4.62 -5.13 -0.43
N ASN A 64 4.46 -6.45 -0.22
CA ASN A 64 3.40 -7.21 -0.88
C ASN A 64 2.00 -6.74 -0.48
N ALA A 65 1.76 -6.43 0.79
CA ALA A 65 0.47 -5.94 1.27
C ALA A 65 0.13 -4.56 0.66
N ALA A 66 1.09 -3.64 0.62
CA ALA A 66 0.92 -2.34 -0.03
C ALA A 66 0.65 -2.50 -1.53
N GLY A 67 1.42 -3.34 -2.22
CA GLY A 67 1.22 -3.63 -3.65
C GLY A 67 -0.14 -4.26 -3.94
N ALA A 68 -0.63 -5.14 -3.07
CA ALA A 68 -1.97 -5.70 -3.18
C ALA A 68 -3.06 -4.63 -3.05
N LEU A 69 -2.95 -3.73 -2.06
CA LEU A 69 -3.87 -2.60 -1.91
C LEU A 69 -3.86 -1.66 -3.13
N SER A 70 -2.69 -1.42 -3.72
CA SER A 70 -2.57 -0.67 -4.98
C SER A 70 -3.31 -1.36 -6.14
N ASN A 71 -3.19 -2.68 -6.24
CA ASN A 71 -3.86 -3.45 -7.28
C ASN A 71 -5.39 -3.50 -7.11
N LEU A 72 -5.92 -3.37 -5.89
CA LEU A 72 -7.37 -3.30 -5.62
C LEU A 72 -8.03 -1.98 -6.06
N VAL A 73 -7.24 -0.99 -6.49
CA VAL A 73 -7.75 0.26 -7.07
C VAL A 73 -7.23 0.49 -8.49
N ARG A 74 -6.52 -0.49 -9.06
CA ARG A 74 -5.80 -0.32 -10.33
C ARG A 74 -6.73 -0.22 -11.53
N ASN A 75 -7.72 -1.10 -11.58
CA ASN A 75 -8.55 -1.33 -12.77
C ASN A 75 -9.96 -0.76 -12.61
N SER A 76 -10.33 -0.34 -11.40
CA SER A 76 -11.65 0.18 -11.07
C SER A 76 -11.60 0.97 -9.76
N ASP A 77 -12.53 1.90 -9.58
CA ASP A 77 -12.69 2.72 -8.37
C ASP A 77 -13.66 2.10 -7.36
N ARG A 78 -14.35 1.00 -7.70
CA ARG A 78 -15.41 0.36 -6.89
C ARG A 78 -15.01 -0.04 -5.46
N LEU A 79 -13.72 -0.26 -5.20
CA LEU A 79 -13.21 -0.57 -3.85
C LEU A 79 -12.64 0.65 -3.13
N CYS A 80 -12.58 1.84 -3.74
CA CYS A 80 -12.00 3.03 -3.10
C CYS A 80 -12.73 3.41 -1.81
N GLY A 81 -14.06 3.30 -1.80
CA GLY A 81 -14.86 3.52 -0.60
C GLY A 81 -14.44 2.60 0.55
N ASP A 82 -14.33 1.29 0.29
CA ASP A 82 -13.85 0.31 1.25
C ASP A 82 -12.40 0.53 1.69
N ILE A 83 -11.52 0.90 0.74
CA ILE A 83 -10.10 1.17 0.99
C ILE A 83 -9.94 2.35 1.96
N VAL A 84 -10.74 3.40 1.81
CA VAL A 84 -10.77 4.53 2.73
C VAL A 84 -11.44 4.15 4.06
N SER A 85 -12.66 3.60 4.02
CA SER A 85 -13.46 3.36 5.23
C SER A 85 -12.88 2.29 6.15
N LYS A 86 -12.09 1.36 5.62
CA LYS A 86 -11.39 0.31 6.38
C LYS A 86 -9.96 0.69 6.76
N GLY A 87 -9.58 1.96 6.56
CA GLY A 87 -8.30 2.52 7.03
C GLY A 87 -7.07 2.12 6.21
N ALA A 88 -7.21 1.51 5.04
CA ALA A 88 -6.05 1.05 4.27
C ALA A 88 -5.18 2.21 3.74
N VAL A 89 -5.79 3.33 3.36
CA VAL A 89 -5.06 4.55 3.00
C VAL A 89 -4.28 5.10 4.20
N GLN A 90 -4.92 5.15 5.37
CA GLN A 90 -4.29 5.60 6.60
C GLN A 90 -3.08 4.74 6.97
N SER A 91 -3.22 3.40 6.92
CA SER A 91 -2.12 2.48 7.20
C SER A 91 -0.95 2.59 6.20
N LEU A 92 -1.20 3.00 4.95
CA LEU A 92 -0.13 3.30 3.99
C LEU A 92 0.61 4.59 4.36
N LEU A 93 -0.11 5.63 4.80
CA LEU A 93 0.49 6.90 5.21
C LEU A 93 1.32 6.75 6.49
N GLU A 94 0.84 5.96 7.45
CA GLU A 94 1.58 5.61 8.67
C GLU A 94 2.87 4.87 8.31
N LEU A 95 2.79 3.85 7.44
CA LEU A 95 3.97 3.15 6.95
C LEU A 95 4.98 4.10 6.27
N ILE A 96 4.50 5.05 5.46
CA ILE A 96 5.38 6.06 4.85
C ILE A 96 6.06 6.90 5.93
N SER A 97 5.30 7.32 6.96
CA SER A 97 5.81 8.11 8.07
C SER A 97 6.89 7.37 8.86
N ASP A 98 6.70 6.08 9.15
CA ASP A 98 7.64 5.25 9.90
C ASP A 98 9.01 5.15 9.20
N TYR A 99 9.02 5.07 7.86
CA TYR A 99 10.25 4.96 7.07
C TYR A 99 10.82 6.32 6.63
N ALA A 100 10.12 7.43 6.89
CA ALA A 100 10.49 8.73 6.34
C ALA A 100 11.83 9.25 6.86
N VAL A 101 12.14 9.03 8.14
CA VAL A 101 13.39 9.49 8.76
C VAL A 101 14.60 8.82 8.10
N SER A 102 14.56 7.50 7.96
CA SER A 102 15.62 6.72 7.29
C SER A 102 15.75 7.07 5.82
N ALA A 103 14.64 7.36 5.13
CA ALA A 103 14.67 7.74 3.73
C ALA A 103 15.31 9.12 3.49
N LEU A 104 15.10 10.06 4.40
CA LEU A 104 15.69 11.40 4.32
C LEU A 104 17.17 11.44 4.71
N ASN A 105 17.59 10.52 5.59
CA ASN A 105 18.96 10.42 6.07
C ASN A 105 19.46 8.97 5.97
N PRO A 106 19.68 8.44 4.76
CA PRO A 106 20.08 7.06 4.59
C PRO A 106 21.47 6.81 5.14
N SER A 107 21.66 5.67 5.81
CA SER A 107 22.99 5.21 6.20
C SER A 107 23.67 4.52 5.02
N ARG A 108 25.01 4.45 5.02
CA ARG A 108 25.81 3.89 3.91
C ARG A 108 25.49 2.43 3.55
N ASN A 109 24.76 1.70 4.41
CA ASN A 109 24.41 0.29 4.20
C ASN A 109 22.96 0.06 3.73
N ASP A 110 22.17 1.12 3.51
CA ASP A 110 20.74 1.00 3.17
C ASP A 110 20.49 0.87 1.66
N SER A 111 21.08 -0.15 1.02
CA SER A 111 20.79 -0.48 -0.39
C SER A 111 20.71 -2.01 -0.55
N THR A 112 19.62 -2.64 -1.02
CA THR A 112 19.22 -2.74 -2.43
C THR A 112 17.94 -3.61 -2.55
N GLY A 113 16.82 -3.20 -1.93
CA GLY A 113 15.54 -3.92 -2.01
C GLY A 113 14.38 -3.09 -2.57
N GLU A 114 13.28 -3.76 -2.95
CA GLU A 114 11.93 -3.16 -2.99
C GLU A 114 11.54 -2.76 -1.56
N SER A 115 12.02 -1.60 -1.11
CA SER A 115 11.68 -1.06 0.21
C SER A 115 10.15 -0.91 0.34
N PRO A 116 9.56 -1.28 1.49
CA PRO A 116 8.13 -1.07 1.76
C PRO A 116 7.69 0.36 1.50
N LEU A 117 8.55 1.33 1.81
CA LEU A 117 8.31 2.76 1.57
C LEU A 117 8.07 3.06 0.09
N LYS A 118 8.92 2.54 -0.81
CA LYS A 118 8.77 2.77 -2.26
C LYS A 118 7.45 2.22 -2.79
N ILE A 119 7.08 1.01 -2.34
CA ILE A 119 5.82 0.39 -2.75
C ILE A 119 4.62 1.14 -2.14
N ALA A 120 4.71 1.59 -0.89
CA ALA A 120 3.67 2.39 -0.25
C ALA A 120 3.46 3.73 -0.96
N LEU A 121 4.53 4.47 -1.27
CA LEU A 121 4.47 5.71 -2.05
C LEU A 121 3.88 5.47 -3.43
N PHE A 122 4.32 4.43 -4.15
CA PHE A 122 3.72 4.06 -5.43
C PHE A 122 2.21 3.78 -5.29
N SER A 123 1.81 3.07 -4.23
CA SER A 123 0.42 2.73 -3.95
C SER A 123 -0.44 3.97 -3.69
N VAL A 124 0.04 4.89 -2.85
CA VAL A 124 -0.62 6.17 -2.58
C VAL A 124 -0.71 7.02 -3.86
N ALA A 125 0.35 7.06 -4.68
CA ALA A 125 0.34 7.77 -5.96
C ALA A 125 -0.68 7.24 -6.98
N LYS A 126 -0.97 5.93 -6.95
CA LYS A 126 -2.05 5.30 -7.73
C LYS A 126 -3.42 5.66 -7.16
N MET A 127 -3.58 5.55 -5.84
CA MET A 127 -4.81 5.91 -5.16
C MET A 127 -5.21 7.38 -5.38
N CYS A 128 -4.25 8.31 -5.55
CA CYS A 128 -4.52 9.71 -5.85
C CYS A 128 -5.30 9.95 -7.16
N ALA A 129 -5.32 8.98 -8.09
CA ALA A 129 -6.16 9.08 -9.29
C ALA A 129 -7.66 9.10 -8.94
N HIS A 130 -8.04 8.49 -7.82
CA HIS A 130 -9.43 8.34 -7.39
C HIS A 130 -9.84 9.47 -6.42
N PRO A 131 -10.94 10.20 -6.68
CA PRO A 131 -11.33 11.37 -5.88
C PRO A 131 -11.44 11.11 -4.38
N LEU A 132 -12.07 10.00 -3.97
CA LEU A 132 -12.25 9.66 -2.55
C LEU A 132 -10.91 9.47 -1.83
N CYS A 133 -10.01 8.67 -2.42
CA CYS A 133 -8.69 8.44 -1.85
C CYS A 133 -7.87 9.73 -1.84
N ARG A 134 -7.89 10.50 -2.94
CA ARG A 134 -7.17 11.79 -3.04
C ARG A 134 -7.62 12.78 -1.97
N GLN A 135 -8.94 12.91 -1.75
CA GLN A 135 -9.48 13.78 -0.70
C GLN A 135 -9.02 13.33 0.69
N PHE A 136 -9.08 12.03 0.97
CA PHE A 136 -8.60 11.49 2.24
C PHE A 136 -7.11 11.79 2.46
N ILE A 137 -6.27 11.52 1.46
CA ILE A 137 -4.83 11.78 1.51
C ILE A 137 -4.56 13.27 1.79
N ARG A 138 -5.26 14.18 1.09
CA ARG A 138 -5.13 15.62 1.30
C ARG A 138 -5.46 16.03 2.74
N SER A 139 -6.50 15.44 3.32
CA SER A 139 -6.95 15.77 4.67
C SER A 139 -6.13 15.11 5.79
N SER A 140 -5.24 14.16 5.46
CA SER A 140 -4.47 13.42 6.46
C SER A 140 -3.42 14.31 7.12
N PRO A 141 -3.27 14.27 8.46
CA PRO A 141 -2.19 14.99 9.13
C PRO A 141 -0.80 14.50 8.70
N LEU A 142 -0.69 13.30 8.13
CA LEU A 142 0.56 12.73 7.64
C LEU A 142 0.95 13.22 6.24
N PHE A 143 0.09 13.98 5.55
CA PHE A 143 0.35 14.44 4.18
C PHE A 143 1.64 15.28 4.08
N HIS A 144 1.93 16.12 5.07
CA HIS A 144 3.15 16.93 5.11
C HIS A 144 4.45 16.09 5.07
N VAL A 145 4.40 14.84 5.57
CA VAL A 145 5.56 13.93 5.54
C VAL A 145 5.91 13.57 4.10
N ILE A 146 4.92 13.39 3.23
CA ILE A 146 5.13 13.13 1.81
C ILE A 146 5.83 14.32 1.15
N GLY A 147 5.44 15.56 1.48
CA GLY A 147 6.11 16.76 0.97
C GLY A 147 7.60 16.79 1.33
N ARG A 148 7.95 16.41 2.56
CA ARG A 148 9.36 16.31 2.98
C ARG A 148 10.13 15.27 2.17
N LEU A 149 9.51 14.14 1.83
CA LEU A 149 10.15 13.06 1.06
C LEU A 149 10.55 13.45 -0.37
N GLN A 150 10.08 14.60 -0.89
CA GLN A 150 10.61 15.16 -2.15
C GLN A 150 12.11 15.49 -2.07
N GLN A 151 12.65 15.68 -0.86
CA GLN A 151 14.06 15.96 -0.59
C GLN A 151 14.90 14.68 -0.38
N SER A 152 14.29 13.50 -0.51
CA SER A 152 15.02 12.23 -0.39
C SER A 152 16.19 12.17 -1.37
N PRO A 153 17.40 11.77 -0.93
CA PRO A 153 18.53 11.53 -1.83
C PRO A 153 18.31 10.32 -2.76
N GLU A 154 17.39 9.41 -2.41
CA GLU A 154 16.95 8.35 -3.33
C GLU A 154 15.88 8.89 -4.29
N SER A 155 16.18 8.82 -5.58
CA SER A 155 15.42 9.50 -6.65
C SER A 155 14.02 8.92 -6.88
N SER A 156 13.81 7.62 -6.65
CA SER A 156 12.51 6.98 -6.80
C SER A 156 11.52 7.48 -5.74
N ILE A 157 11.97 7.59 -4.48
CA ILE A 157 11.20 8.14 -3.36
C ILE A 157 10.82 9.59 -3.65
N ALA A 158 11.80 10.43 -4.00
CA ALA A 158 11.57 11.84 -4.32
C ALA A 158 10.58 12.01 -5.50
N LYS A 159 10.70 11.16 -6.53
CA LYS A 159 9.78 11.13 -7.68
C LYS A 159 8.36 10.76 -7.27
N TYR A 160 8.17 9.67 -6.52
CA TYR A 160 6.81 9.28 -6.09
C TYR A 160 6.18 10.31 -5.17
N ALA A 161 6.94 10.87 -4.23
CA ALA A 161 6.48 11.96 -3.36
C ALA A 161 6.00 13.16 -4.21
N SER A 162 6.79 13.59 -5.17
CA SER A 162 6.43 14.71 -6.07
C SER A 162 5.17 14.43 -6.90
N VAL A 163 4.99 13.19 -7.38
CA VAL A 163 3.76 12.78 -8.08
C VAL A 163 2.54 12.79 -7.18
N ILE A 164 2.68 12.44 -5.89
CA ILE A 164 1.57 12.52 -4.95
C ILE A 164 1.22 13.98 -4.70
N ILE A 165 2.20 14.83 -4.40
CA ILE A 165 2.00 16.26 -4.17
C ILE A 165 1.30 16.90 -5.36
N SER A 166 1.79 16.71 -6.59
CA SER A 166 1.18 17.32 -7.78
C SER A 166 -0.23 16.82 -8.12
N LYS A 167 -0.62 15.64 -7.64
CA LYS A 167 -1.99 15.14 -7.81
C LYS A 167 -2.92 15.60 -6.69
N VAL A 168 -2.37 15.85 -5.51
CA VAL A 168 -3.13 16.21 -4.31
C VAL A 168 -3.19 17.72 -4.12
N GLU A 169 -2.27 18.51 -4.64
CA GLU A 169 -2.36 19.97 -4.66
C GLU A 169 -2.72 20.42 -6.08
N PRO A 170 -3.74 21.29 -6.28
CA PRO A 170 -4.09 21.83 -7.59
C PRO A 170 -2.99 22.73 -8.19
#